data_AF-A0A920CWL6-F1
#
_entry.id   AF-A0A920CWL6-F1
#
_cell.length_a   1.000
_cell.length_b   1.000
_cell.length_c   1.000
_cell.angle_alpha   90.00
_cell.angle_beta   90.00
_cell.angle_gamma   90.00
#
_symmetry.space_group_name_H-M   'P 1'
#
loop_
_entity.id
_entity.type
_entity.pdbx_description
1 polymer ?
#
loop_
_entity_poly.entity_id
_entity_poly.type
_entity_poly.pdbx_seq_one_letter_code
_entity_poly.pdbx_strand_id
1 'polypeptide(L)'
;MSTVVGIHPLQRDLARIWEMNTDVKGNTVIDAAFMQQIIPLIKRNYELVRQLDELKQLSFLAYVMEDYGWLQDIVQRIEELEQELEI
;
A
#
# COMPACT_ATOMS: atom_id res chain seq x y z
N MET A 1 21.60 -4.07 10.58
CA MET A 1 20.45 -3.61 9.78
C MET A 1 19.22 -3.78 10.66
N SER A 2 18.71 -2.69 11.22
CA SER A 2 17.44 -2.72 11.96
C SER A 2 16.35 -2.71 10.90
N THR A 3 15.65 -3.83 10.72
CA THR A 3 14.41 -3.92 9.97
C THR A 3 13.37 -3.12 10.75
N VAL A 4 13.35 -1.79 10.55
CA VAL A 4 12.16 -1.02 10.86
C VAL A 4 11.12 -1.52 9.89
N VAL A 5 10.19 -2.36 10.38
CA VAL A 5 9.01 -2.71 9.60
C VAL A 5 8.19 -1.42 9.53
N GLY A 6 8.36 -0.67 8.44
CA GLY A 6 7.54 0.49 8.12
C GLY A 6 6.12 0.01 7.84
N ILE A 7 5.29 -0.06 8.89
CA ILE A 7 3.86 -0.32 8.70
C ILE A 7 3.24 0.98 8.23
N HIS A 8 2.72 1.00 7.00
CA HIS A 8 2.04 2.15 6.42
C HIS A 8 0.84 2.55 7.29
N PRO A 9 0.59 3.85 7.56
CA PRO A 9 -0.61 4.34 8.24
C PRO A 9 -1.92 3.70 7.77
N LEU A 10 -2.09 3.48 6.45
CA LEU A 10 -3.28 2.81 5.93
C LEU A 10 -3.46 1.40 6.51
N GLN A 11 -2.37 0.65 6.62
CA GLN A 11 -2.36 -0.68 7.22
C GLN A 11 -2.63 -0.62 8.73
N ARG A 12 -2.13 0.43 9.41
CA ARG A 12 -2.44 0.69 10.83
C ARG A 12 -3.93 1.00 11.03
N ASP A 13 -4.52 1.80 10.15
CA ASP A 13 -5.94 2.14 10.20
C ASP A 13 -6.83 0.93 9.91
N LEU A 14 -6.46 0.11 8.92
CA LEU A 14 -7.13 -1.18 8.66
C LEU A 14 -7.08 -2.08 9.90
N ALA A 15 -5.90 -2.23 10.53
CA ALA A 15 -5.75 -3.03 11.73
C ALA A 15 -6.56 -2.48 12.91
N ARG A 16 -6.58 -1.15 13.09
CA ARG A 16 -7.33 -0.50 14.16
C ARG A 16 -8.84 -0.69 13.98
N ILE A 17 -9.36 -0.48 12.78
CA ILE A 17 -10.79 -0.69 12.49
C ILE A 17 -11.14 -2.16 12.72
N TRP A 18 -10.28 -3.10 12.32
CA TRP A 18 -10.49 -4.51 12.57
C TRP A 18 -10.56 -4.84 14.06
N GLU A 19 -9.60 -4.33 14.84
CA GLU A 19 -9.56 -4.51 16.30
C GLU A 19 -10.80 -3.91 16.99
N MET A 20 -11.19 -2.69 16.63
CA MET A 20 -12.39 -2.03 17.18
C MET A 20 -13.69 -2.81 16.95
N ASN A 21 -13.72 -3.67 15.93
CA ASN A 21 -14.89 -4.46 15.56
C ASN A 21 -14.75 -5.94 15.96
N THR A 22 -13.68 -6.31 16.67
CA THR A 22 -13.41 -7.68 17.10
C THR A 22 -13.58 -7.81 18.61
N ASP A 23 -14.36 -8.79 19.05
CA ASP A 23 -14.57 -9.06 20.48
C ASP A 23 -13.37 -9.77 21.14
N VAL A 24 -13.39 -9.90 22.47
CA VAL A 24 -12.34 -10.58 23.25
C VAL A 24 -12.18 -12.07 22.93
N LYS A 25 -13.11 -12.67 22.18
CA LYS A 25 -13.05 -14.06 21.72
C LYS A 25 -12.56 -14.17 20.27
N GLY A 26 -12.29 -13.04 19.60
CA GLY A 26 -11.83 -12.98 18.21
C GLY A 26 -12.96 -12.96 17.18
N ASN A 27 -14.22 -12.76 17.58
CA ASN A 27 -15.32 -12.62 16.62
C ASN A 27 -15.41 -11.18 16.12
N THR A 28 -15.36 -11.00 14.81
CA THR A 28 -15.48 -9.69 14.17
C THR A 28 -16.92 -9.44 13.73
N VAL A 29 -17.49 -8.30 14.14
CA VAL A 29 -18.78 -7.83 13.65
C VAL A 29 -18.56 -7.04 12.36
N ILE A 30 -18.97 -7.62 11.24
CA ILE A 30 -18.91 -6.96 9.92
C ILE A 30 -20.30 -6.40 9.62
N ASP A 31 -20.53 -5.15 10.02
CA ASP A 31 -21.78 -4.43 9.78
C ASP A 31 -21.61 -3.30 8.75
N ALA A 32 -22.68 -2.56 8.48
CA ALA A 32 -22.63 -1.46 7.52
C ALA A 32 -21.66 -0.33 7.94
N ALA A 33 -21.50 -0.08 9.24
CA ALA A 33 -20.62 0.97 9.75
C ALA A 33 -19.13 0.56 9.62
N PHE A 34 -18.82 -0.72 9.85
CA PHE A 34 -17.52 -1.30 9.55
C PHE A 34 -17.21 -1.20 8.05
N MET A 35 -18.14 -1.60 7.19
CA MET A 35 -17.94 -1.56 5.74
C MET A 35 -17.72 -0.13 5.22
N GLN A 36 -18.45 0.86 5.74
CA GLN A 36 -18.28 2.27 5.39
C GLN A 36 -16.88 2.81 5.72
N GLN A 37 -16.26 2.32 6.79
CA GLN A 37 -14.91 2.72 7.21
C GLN A 37 -13.81 1.97 6.44
N ILE A 38 -14.00 0.67 6.17
CA ILE A 38 -12.94 -0.15 5.58
C ILE A 38 -12.88 -0.05 4.05
N ILE A 39 -14.01 0.15 3.36
CA ILE A 39 -14.05 0.22 1.89
C ILE A 39 -13.12 1.30 1.33
N PRO A 40 -13.10 2.56 1.84
CA PRO A 40 -12.19 3.58 1.35
C PRO A 40 -10.71 3.18 1.50
N LEU A 41 -10.35 2.56 2.64
CA LEU A 41 -8.99 2.12 2.91
C LEU A 41 -8.56 0.97 1.98
N ILE A 42 -9.45 0.00 1.75
CA ILE A 42 -9.19 -1.10 0.81
C ILE A 42 -9.01 -0.56 -0.62
N LYS A 43 -9.86 0.37 -1.05
CA LYS A 43 -9.74 1.01 -2.38
C LYS A 43 -8.41 1.74 -2.52
N ARG A 44 -8.03 2.54 -1.53
CA ARG A 44 -6.76 3.24 -1.55
C ARG A 44 -5.57 2.28 -1.58
N ASN A 45 -5.61 1.21 -0.78
CA ASN A 45 -4.58 0.16 -0.80
C ASN A 45 -4.47 -0.49 -2.19
N TYR A 46 -5.61 -0.83 -2.80
CA TYR A 46 -5.65 -1.41 -4.13
C TYR A 46 -5.02 -0.49 -5.18
N GLU A 47 -5.37 0.80 -5.18
CA GLU A 47 -4.83 1.78 -6.12
C GLU A 47 -3.32 1.95 -6.00
N LEU A 48 -2.80 1.95 -4.76
CA LEU A 48 -1.38 2.07 -4.47
C LEU A 48 -0.61 0.84 -4.93
N VAL A 49 -1.10 -0.36 -4.58
CA VAL A 49 -0.48 -1.62 -4.99
C VAL A 49 -0.49 -1.75 -6.51
N ARG A 50 -1.60 -1.40 -7.18
CA ARG A 50 -1.69 -1.44 -8.64
C ARG A 50 -0.66 -0.52 -9.30
N GLN A 51 -0.57 0.74 -8.85
CA GLN A 51 0.39 1.70 -9.40
C GLN A 51 1.84 1.26 -9.19
N LEU A 52 2.16 0.74 -8.01
CA LEU A 52 3.50 0.25 -7.71
C LEU A 52 3.88 -0.97 -8.57
N ASP A 53 2.94 -1.88 -8.79
CA ASP A 53 3.15 -3.05 -9.66
C ASP A 53 3.36 -2.63 -11.11
N GLU A 54 2.54 -1.70 -11.62
CA GLU A 54 2.70 -1.14 -12.97
C GLU A 54 4.07 -0.48 -13.16
N LEU A 55 4.52 0.34 -12.20
CA LEU A 55 5.84 0.97 -12.26
C LEU A 55 6.98 -0.05 -12.19
N LYS A 56 6.86 -1.10 -11.37
CA LYS A 56 7.86 -2.17 -11.30
C LYS A 56 7.94 -2.99 -12.58
N GLN A 57 6.82 -3.21 -13.26
CA GLN A 57 6.81 -3.85 -14.57
C GLN A 57 7.47 -2.95 -15.63
N LEU A 58 7.18 -1.64 -15.62
CA LEU A 58 7.80 -0.68 -16.53
C LEU A 58 9.30 -0.54 -16.29
N SER A 59 9.75 -0.53 -15.03
CA SER A 59 11.18 -0.43 -14.72
C SER A 59 11.94 -1.66 -15.22
N PHE A 60 11.34 -2.85 -15.11
CA PHE A 60 11.90 -4.06 -15.69
C PHE A 60 12.03 -3.95 -17.21
N LEU A 61 11.01 -3.44 -17.90
CA LEU A 61 11.05 -3.24 -19.35
C LEU A 61 12.14 -2.22 -19.75
N ALA A 62 12.22 -1.07 -19.06
CA ALA A 62 13.22 -0.04 -19.31
C ALA A 62 14.64 -0.58 -19.13
N TYR A 63 14.87 -1.38 -18.09
CA TYR A 63 16.14 -2.06 -17.86
C TYR A 63 16.49 -3.04 -18.99
N VAL A 64 15.55 -3.87 -19.42
CA VAL A 64 15.76 -4.82 -20.53
C VAL A 64 16.06 -4.11 -21.86
N MET A 65 15.52 -2.92 -22.04
CA MET A 65 15.78 -2.08 -23.22
C MET A 65 17.06 -1.25 -23.12
N GLU A 66 17.81 -1.34 -22.01
CA GLU A 66 18.97 -0.50 -21.70
C GLU A 66 18.66 1.01 -21.71
N ASP A 67 17.39 1.39 -21.54
CA ASP A 67 16.95 2.78 -21.44
C ASP A 67 17.06 3.25 -19.98
N TYR A 68 18.29 3.51 -19.56
CA TYR A 68 18.60 3.89 -18.19
C TYR A 68 18.04 5.27 -17.80
N GLY A 69 17.77 6.15 -18.77
CA GLY A 69 17.13 7.44 -18.52
C GLY A 69 15.68 7.23 -18.09
N TRP A 70 14.93 6.45 -18.87
CA TRP A 70 13.56 6.10 -18.50
C TRP A 70 13.49 5.27 -17.21
N LEU A 71 14.44 4.36 -17.01
CA LEU A 71 14.55 3.60 -15.76
C LEU A 71 14.69 4.52 -14.54
N GLN A 72 15.54 5.54 -14.62
CA GLN A 72 15.74 6.49 -13.52
C GLN A 72 14.47 7.27 -13.21
N ASP A 73 13.74 7.72 -14.23
CA ASP A 73 12.46 8.42 -14.06
C ASP A 73 11.42 7.52 -13.35
N ILE A 74 11.35 6.24 -13.74
CA ILE A 74 10.43 5.27 -13.13
C ILE A 74 10.81 4.99 -11.67
N VAL A 75 12.10 4.82 -11.38
CA VAL A 75 12.59 4.60 -10.01
C VAL A 75 12.26 5.79 -9.13
N GLN A 76 12.48 7.02 -9.60
CA GLN A 76 12.09 8.22 -8.86
C GLN A 76 10.60 8.23 -8.55
N ARG A 77 9.75 7.83 -9.51
CA ARG A 77 8.31 7.76 -9.30
C ARG A 77 7.89 6.69 -8.28
N ILE A 78 8.62 5.57 -8.23
CA ILE A 78 8.44 4.55 -7.21
C ILE A 78 8.81 5.10 -5.83
N GLU A 79 9.94 5.80 -5.71
CA GLU A 79 10.38 6.40 -4.44
C GLU A 79 9.39 7.47 -3.94
N GLU A 80 8.88 8.32 -4.84
CA GLU A 80 7.81 9.29 -4.51
C GLU A 80 6.55 8.58 -4.00
N LEU A 81 6.13 7.51 -4.67
CA LEU A 81 4.96 6.75 -4.27
C LEU A 81 5.18 6.05 -2.93
N GLU A 82 6.36 5.46 -2.69
CA GLU A 82 6.73 4.82 -1.44
C GLU A 82 6.83 5.83 -0.28
N GLN A 83 7.29 7.06 -0.54
CA GLN A 83 7.24 8.14 0.45
C GLN A 83 5.81 8.55 0.82
N GLU A 84 4.87 8.58 -0.14
CA GLU A 84 3.44 8.78 0.17
C GLU A 84 2.88 7.67 1.07
N LEU A 85 3.52 6.49 1.13
CA LEU A 85 3.13 5.37 2.01
C LEU A 85 3.72 5.48 3.42
N GLU A 86 4.81 6.23 3.62
CA GLU A 86 5.57 6.26 4.88
C GLU A 86 5.14 7.35 5.89
N ILE A 87 4.15 8.20 5.57
CA ILE A 87 3.72 9.34 6.41
C ILE A 87 2.56 9.00 7.32
#